data_AF-A0A4R3YIP9-F1
#
_entry.id   AF-A0A4R3YIP9-F1
#
_cell.length_a   1.000
_cell.length_b   1.000
_cell.length_c   1.000
_cell.angle_alpha   90.00
_cell.angle_beta   90.00
_cell.angle_gamma   90.00
#
_symmetry.space_group_name_H-M   'P 1'
#
loop_
_entity.id
_entity.type
_entity.pdbx_description
1 polymer ?
#
loop_
_entity_poly.entity_id
_entity_poly.type
_entity_poly.pdbx_seq_one_letter_code
_entity_poly.pdbx_strand_id
1 'polypeptide(L)'
;MTPEERAARMRAYEDVVRERIAKWKVEQADLIRELAQEGVVVELVQDLMNRPNNYVHVLPILAKHLQRPYSQLTQEAISRSMAMRKAHPYWDLFARLYRALPPTNPAEQGQPEDGLAVALSSSMPKEKLPELIELLSDQRLGESRVLLLRALRRSRDPLAKEAIDRLKDDPALTKEIHSWRRRKKP
;
A
#
# COMPACT_ATOMS: atom_id res chain seq x y z
N MET A 1 -20.97 -29.19 14.01
CA MET A 1 -21.48 -28.33 12.92
C MET A 1 -21.89 -29.22 11.75
N THR A 2 -23.17 -29.24 11.42
CA THR A 2 -23.73 -30.10 10.36
C THR A 2 -23.37 -29.57 8.96
N PRO A 3 -23.49 -30.38 7.90
CA PRO A 3 -23.37 -29.91 6.51
C PRO A 3 -24.32 -28.75 6.18
N GLU A 4 -25.54 -28.76 6.72
CA GLU A 4 -26.55 -27.72 6.50
C GLU A 4 -26.18 -26.40 7.19
N GLU A 5 -25.67 -26.46 8.43
CA GLU A 5 -25.15 -25.29 9.15
C GLU A 5 -23.96 -24.67 8.42
N ARG A 6 -23.08 -25.49 7.84
CA ARG A 6 -21.96 -24.99 6.99
C ARG A 6 -22.47 -24.30 5.72
N ALA A 7 -23.46 -24.89 5.05
CA ALA A 7 -24.05 -24.31 3.84
C ALA A 7 -24.77 -22.99 4.13
N ALA A 8 -25.53 -22.92 5.23
CA ALA A 8 -26.20 -21.68 5.65
C ALA A 8 -25.19 -20.59 6.02
N ARG A 9 -24.13 -20.93 6.75
CA ARG A 9 -23.05 -19.99 7.09
C ARG A 9 -22.31 -19.50 5.85
N MET A 10 -22.06 -20.38 4.87
CA MET A 10 -21.42 -20.00 3.60
C MET A 10 -22.29 -19.01 2.83
N ARG A 11 -23.58 -19.28 2.66
CA ARG A 11 -24.51 -18.36 1.98
C ARG A 11 -24.57 -16.99 2.65
N ALA A 12 -24.70 -16.95 3.97
CA ALA A 12 -24.70 -15.69 4.71
C ALA A 12 -23.38 -14.91 4.53
N TYR A 13 -22.25 -15.61 4.48
CA TYR A 13 -20.95 -14.99 4.18
C TYR A 13 -20.88 -14.46 2.74
N GLU A 14 -21.34 -15.24 1.77
CA GLU A 14 -21.39 -14.84 0.34
C GLU A 14 -22.26 -13.60 0.12
N ASP A 15 -23.40 -13.51 0.79
CA ASP A 15 -24.28 -12.33 0.69
C ASP A 15 -23.62 -11.08 1.28
N VAL A 16 -22.96 -11.19 2.44
CA VAL A 16 -22.17 -10.09 3.03
C VAL A 16 -21.05 -9.64 2.09
N VAL A 17 -20.35 -10.59 1.45
CA VAL A 17 -19.30 -10.29 0.47
C VAL A 17 -19.89 -9.59 -0.76
N ARG A 18 -21.04 -10.06 -1.27
CA ARG A 18 -21.72 -9.47 -2.43
C ARG A 18 -22.15 -8.03 -2.18
N GLU A 19 -22.72 -7.74 -1.01
CA GLU A 19 -23.11 -6.37 -0.63
C GLU A 19 -21.91 -5.43 -0.55
N ARG A 20 -20.77 -5.90 -0.03
CA ARG A 20 -19.53 -5.11 0.04
C ARG A 20 -18.99 -4.80 -1.35
N ILE A 21 -18.93 -5.81 -2.22
CA ILE A 21 -18.49 -5.65 -3.61
C ILE A 21 -19.39 -4.64 -4.34
N ALA A 22 -20.71 -4.70 -4.15
CA ALA A 22 -21.63 -3.75 -4.76
C ALA A 22 -21.33 -2.30 -4.33
N LYS A 23 -21.07 -2.07 -3.04
CA LYS A 23 -20.67 -0.74 -2.52
C LYS A 23 -19.37 -0.25 -3.15
N TRP A 24 -18.35 -1.11 -3.26
CA TRP A 24 -17.08 -0.73 -3.89
C TRP A 24 -17.21 -0.46 -5.38
N LYS A 25 -18.06 -1.20 -6.10
CA LYS A 25 -18.34 -0.92 -7.51
C LYS A 25 -18.95 0.47 -7.71
N VAL A 26 -19.86 0.88 -6.83
CA VAL A 26 -20.44 2.23 -6.87
C VAL A 26 -19.37 3.28 -6.58
N GLU A 27 -18.59 3.10 -5.53
CA GLU A 27 -17.50 4.02 -5.16
C GLU A 27 -16.45 4.16 -6.27
N GLN A 28 -16.03 3.04 -6.87
CA GLN A 28 -14.95 2.98 -7.85
C GLN A 28 -15.41 3.23 -9.29
N ALA A 29 -16.72 3.41 -9.54
CA ALA A 29 -17.30 3.46 -10.89
C ALA A 29 -16.57 4.43 -11.83
N ASP A 30 -16.26 5.64 -11.34
CA ASP A 30 -15.50 6.64 -12.10
C ASP A 30 -14.08 6.18 -12.43
N LEU A 31 -13.38 5.61 -11.45
CA LEU A 31 -12.02 5.11 -11.63
C LEU A 31 -12.01 3.99 -12.67
N ILE A 32 -12.91 3.02 -12.54
CA ILE A 32 -12.99 1.88 -13.47
C ILE A 32 -13.30 2.36 -14.88
N ARG A 33 -14.20 3.34 -15.03
CA ARG A 33 -14.51 3.95 -16.34
C ARG A 33 -13.28 4.63 -16.96
N GLU A 34 -12.55 5.44 -16.19
CA GLU A 34 -11.34 6.13 -16.67
C GLU A 34 -10.24 5.10 -17.04
N LEU A 35 -10.06 4.03 -16.25
CA LEU A 35 -9.12 2.95 -16.58
C LEU A 35 -9.50 2.20 -17.87
N ALA A 36 -10.79 1.93 -18.07
CA ALA A 36 -11.28 1.23 -19.26
C ALA A 36 -11.09 2.05 -20.55
N GLN A 37 -11.19 3.38 -20.47
CA GLN A 37 -10.91 4.28 -21.61
C GLN A 37 -9.45 4.18 -22.08
N GLU A 38 -8.53 3.84 -21.18
CA GLU A 38 -7.10 3.59 -21.46
C GLU A 38 -6.78 2.10 -21.72
N GLY A 39 -7.82 1.28 -21.97
CA GLY A 39 -7.66 -0.15 -22.28
C GLY A 39 -7.40 -1.06 -21.07
N VAL A 40 -7.51 -0.54 -19.84
CA VAL A 40 -7.33 -1.31 -18.60
C VAL A 40 -8.69 -1.70 -18.02
N VAL A 41 -9.22 -2.84 -18.46
CA VAL A 41 -10.51 -3.35 -17.98
C VAL A 41 -10.32 -4.20 -16.73
N VAL A 42 -10.87 -3.76 -15.60
CA VAL A 42 -10.92 -4.48 -14.31
C VAL A 42 -12.29 -4.32 -13.68
N GLU A 43 -12.67 -5.22 -12.76
CA GLU A 43 -13.94 -5.11 -12.04
C GLU A 43 -13.82 -4.15 -10.86
N LEU A 44 -12.69 -4.23 -10.15
CA LEU A 44 -12.31 -3.36 -9.05
C LEU A 44 -10.83 -2.99 -9.16
N VAL A 45 -10.42 -1.87 -8.56
CA VAL A 45 -9.03 -1.41 -8.62
C VAL A 45 -8.06 -2.43 -8.01
N GLN A 46 -8.48 -3.18 -6.98
CA GLN A 46 -7.64 -4.23 -6.38
C GLN A 46 -7.23 -5.33 -7.36
N ASP A 47 -7.96 -5.52 -8.47
CA ASP A 47 -7.61 -6.51 -9.49
C ASP A 47 -6.28 -6.17 -10.19
N LEU A 48 -5.87 -4.89 -10.18
CA LEU A 48 -4.58 -4.45 -10.73
C LEU A 48 -3.38 -5.06 -9.98
N MET A 49 -3.53 -5.37 -8.69
CA MET A 49 -2.45 -5.97 -7.90
C MET A 49 -2.10 -7.39 -8.34
N ASN A 50 -3.05 -8.08 -8.98
CA ASN A 50 -2.89 -9.45 -9.46
C ASN A 50 -2.42 -9.52 -10.93
N ARG A 51 -2.20 -8.37 -11.56
CA ARG A 51 -1.79 -8.27 -12.96
C ARG A 51 -0.29 -8.00 -13.09
N PRO A 52 0.33 -8.41 -14.22
CA PRO A 52 1.61 -7.86 -14.62
C PRO A 52 1.54 -6.32 -14.65
N ASN A 53 2.64 -5.63 -14.39
CA ASN A 53 2.72 -4.15 -14.38
C ASN A 53 2.67 -3.55 -15.81
N ASN A 54 1.72 -3.98 -16.64
CA ASN A 54 1.48 -3.51 -18.00
C ASN A 54 0.51 -2.31 -18.07
N TYR A 55 0.17 -1.73 -16.92
CA TYR A 55 -0.74 -0.58 -16.77
C TYR A 55 0.01 0.69 -16.34
N VAL A 56 1.31 0.82 -16.62
CA VAL A 56 2.10 1.99 -16.22
C VAL A 56 1.55 3.30 -16.81
N HIS A 57 0.93 3.25 -17.98
CA HIS A 57 0.35 4.42 -18.64
C HIS A 57 -0.85 5.02 -17.89
N VAL A 58 -1.53 4.23 -17.03
CA VAL A 58 -2.69 4.72 -16.24
C VAL A 58 -2.30 5.20 -14.84
N LEU A 59 -1.02 5.21 -14.47
CA LEU A 59 -0.57 5.79 -13.20
C LEU A 59 -1.04 7.24 -12.98
N PRO A 60 -1.14 8.14 -13.99
CA PRO A 60 -1.72 9.47 -13.81
C PRO A 60 -3.18 9.42 -13.33
N ILE A 61 -3.98 8.47 -13.84
CA ILE A 61 -5.38 8.26 -13.42
C ILE A 61 -5.40 7.81 -11.97
N LEU A 62 -4.60 6.80 -11.61
CA LEU A 62 -4.50 6.32 -10.22
C LEU A 62 -4.07 7.44 -9.26
N ALA A 63 -3.10 8.27 -9.62
CA ALA A 63 -2.64 9.41 -8.82
C ALA A 63 -3.71 10.48 -8.62
N LYS A 64 -4.50 10.77 -9.67
CA LYS A 64 -5.66 11.67 -9.58
C LYS A 64 -6.71 11.09 -8.62
N HIS A 65 -7.00 9.81 -8.73
CA HIS A 65 -8.01 9.13 -7.93
C HIS A 65 -7.60 8.94 -6.46
N LEU A 66 -6.31 8.74 -6.18
CA LEU A 66 -5.78 8.61 -4.82
C LEU A 66 -6.01 9.85 -3.94
N GLN A 67 -6.29 11.01 -4.56
CA GLN A 67 -6.56 12.27 -3.85
C GLN A 67 -8.06 12.49 -3.59
N ARG A 68 -8.94 11.60 -4.05
CA ARG A 68 -10.38 11.67 -3.82
C ARG A 68 -10.74 11.11 -2.43
N PRO A 69 -11.87 11.52 -1.83
CA PRO A 69 -12.31 11.05 -0.51
C PRO A 69 -12.91 9.64 -0.57
N TYR A 70 -12.11 8.67 -1.01
CA TYR A 70 -12.47 7.25 -1.02
C TYR A 70 -12.39 6.64 0.37
N SER A 71 -13.09 5.52 0.56
CA SER A 71 -12.90 4.63 1.70
C SER A 71 -11.43 4.22 1.85
N GLN A 72 -11.02 3.94 3.08
CA GLN A 72 -9.69 3.49 3.45
C GLN A 72 -9.25 2.27 2.65
N LEU A 73 -10.18 1.35 2.35
CA LEU A 73 -9.90 0.18 1.52
C LEU A 73 -9.60 0.55 0.07
N THR A 74 -10.41 1.42 -0.54
CA THR A 74 -10.16 1.86 -1.92
C THR A 74 -8.87 2.69 -2.01
N GLN A 75 -8.57 3.53 -1.01
CA GLN A 75 -7.30 4.25 -0.93
C GLN A 75 -6.10 3.29 -0.82
N GLU A 76 -6.19 2.27 0.03
CA GLU A 76 -5.17 1.22 0.12
C GLU A 76 -5.00 0.48 -1.22
N ALA A 77 -6.10 0.08 -1.86
CA ALA A 77 -6.06 -0.65 -3.12
C ALA A 77 -5.43 0.18 -4.26
N ILE A 78 -5.78 1.47 -4.37
CA ILE A 78 -5.16 2.39 -5.33
C ILE A 78 -3.66 2.52 -5.05
N SER A 79 -3.28 2.82 -3.81
CA SER A 79 -1.87 3.04 -3.45
C SER A 79 -1.02 1.78 -3.64
N ARG A 80 -1.50 0.60 -3.22
CA ARG A 80 -0.81 -0.68 -3.46
C ARG A 80 -0.68 -1.00 -4.96
N SER A 81 -1.69 -0.69 -5.77
CA SER A 81 -1.60 -0.87 -7.23
C SER A 81 -0.53 0.03 -7.87
N MET A 82 -0.15 1.13 -7.21
CA MET A 82 0.94 2.00 -7.65
C MET A 82 2.31 1.59 -7.10
N ALA A 83 2.43 0.46 -6.39
CA ALA A 83 3.67 0.01 -5.75
C ALA A 83 4.72 -0.55 -6.73
N MET A 84 5.26 0.33 -7.57
CA MET A 84 6.25 -0.02 -8.58
C MET A 84 7.24 1.11 -8.84
N ARG A 85 8.45 0.76 -9.31
CA ARG A 85 9.51 1.73 -9.62
C ARG A 85 9.06 2.83 -10.59
N LYS A 86 8.16 2.50 -11.53
CA LYS A 86 7.66 3.46 -12.52
C LYS A 86 6.78 4.55 -11.91
N ALA A 87 6.26 4.37 -10.69
CA ALA A 87 5.49 5.38 -9.97
C ALA A 87 6.35 6.42 -9.23
N HIS A 88 7.68 6.42 -9.38
CA HIS A 88 8.56 7.43 -8.77
C HIS A 88 8.18 8.90 -9.02
N PRO A 89 7.53 9.32 -10.14
CA PRO A 89 7.11 10.71 -10.29
C PRO A 89 6.03 11.14 -9.29
N TYR A 90 5.34 10.18 -8.67
CA TYR A 90 4.29 10.41 -7.67
C TYR A 90 4.80 10.22 -6.24
N TRP A 91 6.11 10.08 -6.03
CA TRP A 91 6.66 9.82 -4.70
C TRP A 91 6.29 10.92 -3.70
N ASP A 92 6.37 12.19 -4.11
CA ASP A 92 6.00 13.34 -3.27
C ASP A 92 4.51 13.35 -2.92
N LEU A 93 3.65 12.91 -3.84
CA LEU A 93 2.22 12.73 -3.58
C LEU A 93 2.03 11.67 -2.48
N PHE A 94 2.69 10.51 -2.60
CA PHE A 94 2.57 9.46 -1.60
C PHE A 94 3.09 9.91 -0.23
N ALA A 95 4.22 10.63 -0.19
CA ALA A 95 4.82 11.10 1.05
C ALA A 95 3.93 12.14 1.74
N ARG A 96 3.34 13.05 0.97
CA ARG A 96 2.36 14.02 1.47
C ARG A 96 1.13 13.33 2.05
N LEU A 97 0.55 12.37 1.31
CA LEU A 97 -0.63 11.65 1.77
C LEU A 97 -0.33 10.81 3.02
N TYR A 98 0.79 10.09 3.03
CA TYR A 98 1.20 9.25 4.16
C TYR A 98 1.37 10.04 5.46
N ARG A 99 1.92 11.27 5.38
CA ARG A 99 2.03 12.18 6.54
C ARG A 99 0.68 12.76 7.00
N ALA A 100 -0.32 12.80 6.10
CA ALA A 100 -1.60 13.46 6.32
C ALA A 100 -2.77 12.47 6.51
N LEU A 101 -2.49 11.17 6.63
CA LEU A 101 -3.55 10.17 6.75
C LEU A 101 -4.38 10.40 8.01
N PRO A 102 -5.72 10.27 7.91
CA PRO A 102 -6.54 10.20 9.11
C PRO A 102 -6.22 8.91 9.88
N PRO A 103 -6.54 8.86 11.18
CA PRO A 103 -6.45 7.61 11.95
C PRO A 103 -7.17 6.47 11.24
N THR A 104 -6.60 5.26 11.32
CA THR A 104 -7.22 4.03 10.81
C THR A 104 -8.63 3.91 11.40
N ASN A 105 -9.61 3.67 10.54
CA ASN A 105 -11.00 3.49 10.92
C ASN A 105 -11.26 1.99 11.04
N PRO A 106 -11.39 1.41 12.25
CA PRO A 106 -11.57 -0.04 12.40
C PRO A 106 -12.88 -0.56 11.80
N ALA A 107 -13.84 0.32 11.51
CA ALA A 107 -15.06 -0.04 10.80
C ALA A 107 -14.84 -0.25 9.30
N GLU A 108 -13.74 0.28 8.76
CA GLU A 108 -13.31 0.07 7.38
C GLU A 108 -12.22 -1.02 7.34
N GLN A 109 -12.23 -1.83 6.29
CA GLN A 109 -11.32 -2.98 6.18
C GLN A 109 -9.94 -2.62 5.59
N GLY A 110 -9.67 -1.32 5.40
CA GLY A 110 -8.48 -0.84 4.72
C GLY A 110 -7.43 -0.26 5.65
N GLN A 111 -6.18 -0.35 5.24
CA GLN A 111 -5.00 0.24 5.86
C GLN A 111 -4.31 1.13 4.81
N PRO A 112 -4.82 2.34 4.54
CA PRO A 112 -4.24 3.24 3.53
C PRO A 112 -2.77 3.59 3.83
N GLU A 113 -2.39 3.61 5.10
CA GLU A 113 -1.01 3.75 5.57
C GLU A 113 -0.09 2.66 5.03
N ASP A 114 -0.54 1.41 5.03
CA ASP A 114 0.22 0.29 4.51
C ASP A 114 0.38 0.39 3.00
N GLY A 115 -0.72 0.70 2.30
CA GLY A 115 -0.69 0.85 0.85
C GLY A 115 0.26 1.96 0.40
N LEU A 116 0.22 3.12 1.07
CA LEU A 116 1.12 4.24 0.82
C LEU A 116 2.57 3.92 1.19
N ALA A 117 2.82 3.23 2.31
CA ALA A 117 4.17 2.83 2.70
C ALA A 117 4.79 1.85 1.68
N VAL A 118 4.01 0.90 1.17
CA VAL A 118 4.47 -0.01 0.10
C VAL A 118 4.72 0.76 -1.21
N ALA A 119 3.87 1.72 -1.55
CA ALA A 119 4.05 2.59 -2.73
C ALA A 119 5.34 3.42 -2.63
N LEU A 120 5.56 4.11 -1.51
CA LEU A 120 6.78 4.87 -1.20
C LEU A 120 8.04 4.01 -1.30
N SER A 121 8.01 2.85 -0.66
CA SER A 121 9.14 1.91 -0.64
C SER A 121 9.47 1.40 -2.06
N SER A 122 8.45 1.09 -2.85
CA SER A 122 8.62 0.50 -4.19
C SER A 122 9.00 1.51 -5.27
N SER A 123 8.62 2.78 -5.07
CA SER A 123 8.82 3.88 -6.03
C SER A 123 9.97 4.83 -5.66
N MET A 124 10.68 4.61 -4.55
CA MET A 124 11.74 5.49 -4.04
C MET A 124 12.83 5.81 -5.08
N PRO A 125 12.94 7.07 -5.55
CA PRO A 125 14.11 7.53 -6.31
C PRO A 125 15.29 7.77 -5.36
N LYS A 126 16.53 7.73 -5.88
CA LYS A 126 17.75 7.74 -5.04
C LYS A 126 17.86 9.00 -4.19
N GLU A 127 17.46 10.13 -4.76
CA GLU A 127 17.54 11.47 -4.18
C GLU A 127 16.60 11.63 -2.97
N LYS A 128 15.60 10.75 -2.84
CA LYS A 128 14.61 10.76 -1.75
C LYS A 128 15.00 9.87 -0.57
N LEU A 129 16.19 9.28 -0.57
CA LEU A 129 16.68 8.48 0.55
C LEU A 129 16.69 9.26 1.89
N PRO A 130 17.19 10.52 1.96
CA PRO A 130 17.14 11.28 3.22
C PRO A 130 15.71 11.48 3.74
N GLU A 131 14.78 11.85 2.85
CA GLU A 131 13.38 12.05 3.20
C GLU A 131 12.69 10.74 3.64
N LEU A 132 13.03 9.61 3.01
CA LEU A 132 12.55 8.29 3.46
C LEU A 132 13.05 7.96 4.88
N ILE A 133 14.29 8.32 5.21
CA ILE A 133 14.84 8.12 6.55
C ILE A 133 14.10 8.98 7.59
N GLU A 134 13.72 10.20 7.23
CA GLU A 134 12.86 11.04 8.09
C GLU A 134 11.50 10.39 8.35
N LEU A 135 10.83 9.87 7.31
CA LEU A 135 9.57 9.14 7.46
C LEU A 135 9.72 7.91 8.35
N LEU A 136 10.81 7.16 8.20
CA LEU A 136 11.13 6.01 9.05
C LEU A 136 11.42 6.40 10.50
N SER A 137 11.91 7.60 10.75
CA SER A 137 12.27 8.07 12.10
C SER A 137 11.10 8.70 12.84
N ASP A 138 10.02 9.07 12.15
CA ASP A 138 8.84 9.70 12.75
C ASP A 138 7.88 8.65 13.34
N GLN A 139 8.03 8.37 14.63
CA GLN A 139 7.21 7.39 15.34
C GLN A 139 5.70 7.66 15.30
N ARG A 140 5.28 8.91 15.01
CA ARG A 140 3.85 9.26 14.89
C ARG A 140 3.18 8.63 13.67
N LEU A 141 3.96 8.19 12.67
CA LEU A 141 3.47 7.49 11.48
C LEU A 141 3.16 6.00 11.74
N GLY A 142 3.30 5.54 12.98
CA GLY A 142 2.84 4.23 13.43
C GLY A 142 3.68 3.05 12.91
N GLU A 143 3.05 1.87 12.89
CA GLU A 143 3.72 0.60 12.59
C GLU A 143 3.96 0.36 11.10
N SER A 144 3.15 0.96 10.21
CA SER A 144 3.27 0.83 8.74
C SER A 144 4.65 1.28 8.22
N ARG A 145 5.38 2.09 9.01
CA ARG A 145 6.80 2.43 8.77
C ARG A 145 7.68 1.21 8.52
N VAL A 146 7.35 0.05 9.09
CA VAL A 146 8.09 -1.20 8.86
C VAL A 146 8.17 -1.56 7.36
N LEU A 147 7.16 -1.18 6.56
CA LEU A 147 7.09 -1.45 5.13
C LEU A 147 8.06 -0.56 4.32
N LEU A 148 8.42 0.61 4.84
CA LEU A 148 9.41 1.51 4.26
C LEU A 148 10.83 0.93 4.32
N LEU A 149 11.12 0.08 5.31
CA LEU A 149 12.44 -0.55 5.50
C LEU A 149 12.91 -1.34 4.28
N ARG A 150 11.99 -1.87 3.46
CA ARG A 150 12.34 -2.59 2.23
C ARG A 150 13.11 -1.72 1.24
N ALA A 151 12.93 -0.40 1.23
CA ALA A 151 13.72 0.51 0.41
C ALA A 151 15.15 0.67 0.97
N LEU A 152 15.31 0.88 2.28
CA LEU A 152 16.63 0.91 2.91
C LEU A 152 17.42 -0.39 2.70
N ARG A 153 16.77 -1.54 2.91
CA ARG A 153 17.41 -2.86 2.77
C ARG A 153 17.94 -3.13 1.36
N ARG A 154 17.32 -2.53 0.33
CA ARG A 154 17.76 -2.67 -1.07
C ARG A 154 18.78 -1.62 -1.48
N SER A 155 18.91 -0.54 -0.72
CA SER A 155 19.87 0.52 -1.00
C SER A 155 21.29 0.06 -0.72
N ARG A 156 22.23 0.49 -1.55
CA ARG A 156 23.68 0.32 -1.34
C ARG A 156 24.34 1.59 -0.79
N ASP A 157 23.55 2.63 -0.58
CA ASP A 157 24.02 3.91 -0.06
C ASP A 157 24.48 3.74 1.41
N PRO A 158 25.66 4.23 1.80
CA PRO A 158 26.13 4.20 3.18
C PRO A 158 25.11 4.79 4.18
N LEU A 159 24.37 5.84 3.78
CA LEU A 159 23.35 6.47 4.63
C LEU A 159 22.22 5.50 4.98
N ALA A 160 21.88 4.56 4.07
CA ALA A 160 20.87 3.54 4.35
C ALA A 160 21.35 2.57 5.43
N LYS A 161 22.63 2.18 5.40
CA LYS A 161 23.22 1.32 6.42
C LYS A 161 23.25 2.02 7.79
N GLU A 162 23.69 3.27 7.82
CA GLU A 162 23.69 4.09 9.04
C GLU A 162 22.29 4.28 9.61
N ALA A 163 21.28 4.50 8.75
CA ALA A 163 19.89 4.58 9.18
C ALA A 163 19.39 3.25 9.77
N ILE A 164 19.71 2.11 9.16
CA ILE A 164 19.36 0.78 9.70
C ILE A 164 19.99 0.56 11.08
N ASP A 165 21.26 0.94 11.26
CA ASP A 165 21.96 0.79 12.54
C ASP A 165 21.37 1.70 13.63
N ARG A 166 20.92 2.91 13.27
CA ARG A 166 20.21 3.82 14.19
C ARG A 166 18.81 3.32 14.56
N LEU A 167 18.08 2.75 13.61
CA LEU A 167 16.67 2.35 13.79
C LEU A 167 16.50 0.94 14.36
N LYS A 168 17.58 0.17 14.55
CA LYS A 168 17.51 -1.24 14.98
C LYS A 168 16.80 -1.47 16.32
N ASP A 169 16.76 -0.47 17.18
CA ASP A 169 16.15 -0.52 18.51
C ASP A 169 14.79 0.22 18.55
N ASP A 170 14.29 0.73 17.42
CA ASP A 170 12.93 1.31 17.34
C ASP A 170 11.90 0.20 17.58
N PRO A 171 10.93 0.39 18.51
CA PRO A 171 9.96 -0.66 18.86
C PRO A 171 9.16 -1.24 17.69
N ALA A 172 8.82 -0.41 16.69
CA ALA A 172 8.05 -0.85 15.53
C ALA A 172 8.93 -1.53 14.47
N LEU A 173 10.24 -1.24 14.44
CA LEU A 173 11.14 -1.65 13.37
C LEU A 173 12.12 -2.76 13.78
N THR A 174 12.38 -2.90 15.07
CA THR A 174 13.43 -3.78 15.63
C THR A 174 13.28 -5.24 15.19
N LYS A 175 12.05 -5.77 15.22
CA LYS A 175 11.77 -7.16 14.84
C LYS A 175 12.15 -7.42 13.38
N GLU A 176 11.78 -6.52 12.48
CA GLU A 176 12.08 -6.65 11.05
C GLU A 176 13.58 -6.49 10.79
N ILE A 177 14.22 -5.46 11.36
CA ILE A 177 15.66 -5.20 11.18
C ILE A 177 16.51 -6.37 11.68
N HIS A 178 16.20 -6.92 12.86
CA HIS A 178 16.93 -8.07 13.42
C HIS A 178 16.72 -9.35 12.61
N SER A 179 15.60 -9.51 11.90
CA SER A 179 15.36 -10.66 11.04
C SER A 179 16.40 -10.77 9.91
N TRP A 180 16.98 -9.66 9.46
CA TRP A 180 17.94 -9.64 8.34
C TRP A 180 19.30 -10.23 8.73
N ARG A 181 19.71 -10.11 10.00
CA ARG A 181 20.99 -10.65 10.49
C ARG A 181 21.03 -12.17 10.47
N ARG A 182 19.87 -12.84 10.52
CA ARG A 182 19.73 -14.30 10.47
C ARG A 182 19.90 -14.89 9.06
N ARG A 183 20.07 -14.09 8.01
CA ARG A 183 20.18 -14.55 6.61
C ARG A 183 21.60 -14.74 6.07
N LYS A 184 22.64 -14.69 6.91
CA LYS A 184 23.94 -15.26 6.53
C LYS A 184 23.94 -16.77 6.80
N LYS A 185 23.48 -17.56 5.82
CA LYS A 185 23.97 -18.95 5.67
C LYS A 185 25.14 -18.92 4.66
N PRO A 186 26.15 -19.80 4.84
CA PRO A 186 27.43 -19.77 4.14
C PRO A 186 27.29 -19.85 2.62
#